data_AF-A0A444TYZ2-F1
#
_entry.id   AF-A0A444TYZ2-F1
#
_cell.length_a   1.000
_cell.length_b   1.000
_cell.length_c   1.000
_cell.angle_alpha   90.00
_cell.angle_beta   90.00
_cell.angle_gamma   90.00
#
_symmetry.space_group_name_H-M   'P 1'
#
loop_
_entity.id
_entity.type
_entity.pdbx_description
1 polymer ?
#
loop_
_entity_poly.entity_id
_entity_poly.type
_entity_poly.pdbx_seq_one_letter_code
_entity_poly.pdbx_strand_id
1 'polypeptide(L)'
;MPPLNAENHRKALHEKEALLEYEKENSFLIALEEKQFQAYASEVIDSAVKAKRNPYPLRKAARMGFGGGLGPVFGGLRPSYLAQDITGIELPNYNRSTTQDIKAIYDTEDIQKSRKKLGFTW
;
A
#
# COMPACT_ATOMS: atom_id res chain seq x y z
N MET A 1 -20.41 -40.03 20.82
CA MET A 1 -19.13 -39.50 20.33
C MET A 1 -19.44 -38.74 19.04
N PRO A 2 -19.35 -37.40 19.01
CA PRO A 2 -19.63 -36.64 17.79
C PRO A 2 -18.59 -36.96 16.70
N PRO A 3 -18.94 -36.89 15.40
CA PRO A 3 -18.02 -37.28 14.34
C PRO A 3 -16.84 -36.28 14.26
N LEU A 4 -15.62 -36.81 14.21
CA LEU A 4 -14.33 -36.09 14.17
C LEU A 4 -14.30 -34.93 13.15
N ASN A 5 -15.09 -35.05 12.08
CA ASN A 5 -15.20 -34.05 11.01
C ASN A 5 -15.95 -32.77 11.45
N ALA A 6 -16.94 -32.88 12.34
CA ALA A 6 -17.71 -31.73 12.85
C ALA A 6 -16.89 -30.88 13.84
N GLU A 7 -16.04 -31.51 14.64
CA GLU A 7 -15.14 -30.82 15.57
C GLU A 7 -14.03 -30.06 14.82
N ASN A 8 -13.44 -30.67 13.79
CA ASN A 8 -12.44 -30.03 12.94
C ASN A 8 -13.02 -28.81 12.20
N HIS A 9 -14.25 -28.89 11.71
CA HIS A 9 -14.89 -27.77 11.03
C HIS A 9 -15.18 -26.60 11.98
N ARG A 10 -15.62 -26.88 13.22
CA ARG A 10 -15.82 -25.86 14.26
C ARG A 10 -14.50 -25.17 14.64
N LYS A 11 -13.40 -25.92 14.75
CA LYS A 11 -12.07 -25.33 15.01
C LYS A 11 -11.63 -24.41 13.88
N ALA A 12 -11.76 -24.84 12.63
CA ALA A 12 -11.39 -24.03 11.47
C ALA A 12 -12.21 -22.72 11.37
N LEU A 13 -13.51 -22.76 11.70
CA LEU A 13 -14.35 -21.55 11.73
C LEU A 13 -13.88 -20.58 12.83
N HIS A 14 -13.60 -21.09 14.03
CA HIS A 14 -13.10 -20.28 15.14
C HIS A 14 -11.72 -19.66 14.85
N GLU A 15 -10.82 -20.41 14.21
CA GLU A 15 -9.51 -19.90 13.77
C GLU A 15 -9.66 -18.79 12.73
N LYS A 16 -10.59 -18.93 11.79
CA LYS A 16 -10.88 -17.90 10.78
C LYS A 16 -11.45 -16.62 11.41
N GLU A 17 -12.35 -16.76 12.38
CA GLU A 17 -12.91 -15.62 13.11
C GLU A 17 -11.83 -14.89 13.93
N ALA A 18 -10.96 -15.65 14.62
CA ALA A 18 -9.84 -15.08 15.36
C ALA A 18 -8.84 -14.34 14.44
N LEU A 19 -8.55 -14.90 13.26
CA LEU A 19 -7.69 -14.25 12.27
C LEU A 19 -8.30 -12.95 11.74
N LEU A 20 -9.60 -12.96 11.45
CA LEU A 20 -10.30 -11.76 10.99
C LEU A 20 -10.30 -10.65 12.06
N GLU A 21 -10.49 -11.01 13.33
CA GLU A 21 -10.45 -10.04 14.42
C GLU A 21 -9.04 -9.44 14.59
N TYR A 22 -8.01 -10.29 14.51
CA TYR A 22 -6.61 -9.87 14.51
C TYR A 22 -6.28 -8.92 13.36
N GLU A 23 -6.75 -9.23 12.13
CA GLU A 23 -6.55 -8.36 10.97
C GLU A 23 -7.20 -6.98 11.15
N LYS A 24 -8.40 -6.91 11.74
CA LYS A 24 -9.06 -5.63 12.04
C LYS A 24 -8.26 -4.81 13.04
N GLU A 25 -7.85 -5.40 14.15
CA GLU A 25 -7.05 -4.72 15.18
C GLU A 25 -5.73 -4.21 14.59
N ASN A 26 -5.05 -5.05 13.79
CA ASN A 26 -3.82 -4.68 13.12
C ASN A 26 -4.02 -3.52 12.13
N SER A 27 -5.11 -3.54 11.36
CA SER A 27 -5.42 -2.45 10.43
C SER A 27 -5.64 -1.11 11.14
N PHE A 28 -6.25 -1.14 12.33
CA PHE A 28 -6.46 0.04 13.16
C PHE A 28 -5.12 0.58 13.68
N LEU A 29 -4.23 -0.29 14.16
CA LEU A 29 -2.89 0.11 14.62
C LEU A 29 -2.06 0.74 13.50
N ILE A 30 -2.05 0.14 12.31
CA ILE A 30 -1.35 0.68 11.14
C ILE A 30 -1.87 2.08 10.79
N ALA A 31 -3.19 2.30 10.82
CA ALA A 31 -3.77 3.62 10.56
C ALA A 31 -3.38 4.66 11.61
N LEU A 32 -3.27 4.26 12.88
CA LEU A 32 -2.81 5.13 13.95
C LEU A 32 -1.33 5.50 13.80
N GLU A 33 -0.48 4.53 13.48
CA GLU A 33 0.95 4.74 13.22
C GLU A 33 1.17 5.67 12.02
N GLU A 34 0.46 5.45 10.92
CA GLU A 34 0.53 6.31 9.73
C GLU A 34 0.15 7.75 10.08
N LYS A 35 -0.90 7.96 10.88
CA LYS A 35 -1.29 9.30 11.33
C LYS A 35 -0.19 9.99 12.14
N GLN A 36 0.48 9.26 13.03
CA GLN A 36 1.60 9.79 13.82
C GLN A 36 2.80 10.13 12.93
N PHE A 37 3.13 9.24 11.99
CA PHE A 37 4.21 9.45 11.03
C PHE A 37 3.96 10.71 10.18
N GLN A 38 2.75 10.88 9.65
CA GLN A 38 2.39 12.05 8.84
C GLN A 38 2.46 13.36 9.63
N ALA A 39 2.01 13.36 10.89
CA ALA A 39 2.13 14.52 11.76
C ALA A 39 3.61 14.91 11.96
N TYR A 40 4.46 13.94 12.31
CA TYR A 40 5.89 14.19 12.48
C TYR A 40 6.57 14.65 11.18
N ALA A 41 6.26 14.01 10.05
CA ALA A 41 6.82 14.38 8.75
C ALA A 41 6.49 15.84 8.38
N SER A 42 5.29 16.30 8.71
CA SER A 42 4.90 17.70 8.49
C SER A 42 5.75 18.68 9.30
N GLU A 43 5.99 18.37 10.58
CA GLU A 43 6.85 19.19 11.45
C GLU A 43 8.30 19.26 10.93
N VAL A 44 8.83 18.12 10.45
CA VAL A 44 10.17 18.06 9.86
C VAL A 44 10.25 18.90 8.59
N ILE A 45 9.25 18.81 7.70
CA ILE A 45 9.18 19.64 6.49
C ILE A 45 9.15 21.13 6.85
N ASP A 46 8.32 21.51 7.82
CA ASP A 46 8.20 22.89 8.27
C ASP A 46 9.49 23.42 8.88
N SER A 47 10.20 22.59 9.65
CA SER A 47 11.52 22.93 10.20
C SER A 47 12.55 23.18 9.09
N ALA A 48 12.53 22.36 8.02
CA ALA A 48 13.43 22.51 6.88
C ALA A 48 13.12 23.77 6.07
N VAL A 49 11.83 24.09 5.90
CA VAL A 49 11.38 25.34 5.27
C VAL A 49 11.83 26.56 6.08
N LYS A 50 11.62 26.55 7.40
CA LYS A 50 12.07 27.63 8.31
C LYS A 50 13.59 27.82 8.25
N ALA A 51 14.34 26.73 8.13
CA ALA A 51 15.80 26.74 7.97
C ALA A 51 16.27 27.13 6.55
N LYS A 52 15.37 27.50 5.64
CA LYS A 52 15.67 27.81 4.22
C LYS A 52 16.41 26.68 3.48
N ARG A 53 16.21 25.43 3.91
CA ARG A 53 16.73 24.23 3.23
C ARG A 53 15.74 23.80 2.14
N ASN A 54 16.20 23.02 1.17
CA ASN A 54 15.32 22.46 0.13
C ASN A 54 14.37 21.41 0.74
N PRO A 55 13.05 21.65 0.82
CA PRO A 55 12.09 20.71 1.40
C PRO A 55 11.61 19.66 0.39
N TYR A 56 12.00 19.77 -0.90
CA TYR A 56 11.47 18.95 -1.98
C TYR A 56 11.64 17.44 -1.74
N PRO A 57 12.79 16.92 -1.28
CA PRO A 57 12.95 15.50 -1.01
C PRO A 57 12.02 15.01 0.11
N LEU A 58 11.85 15.82 1.15
CA LEU A 58 10.98 15.50 2.29
C LEU A 58 9.51 15.50 1.88
N ARG A 59 9.07 16.50 1.11
CA ARG A 59 7.70 16.53 0.54
C ARG A 59 7.43 15.35 -0.39
N LYS A 60 8.45 14.91 -1.14
CA LYS A 60 8.35 13.74 -1.99
C LYS A 60 8.22 12.46 -1.17
N ALA A 61 8.95 12.35 -0.05
CA ALA A 61 8.97 11.19 0.85
C ALA A 61 7.80 11.14 1.86
N ALA A 62 7.09 12.25 2.07
CA ALA A 62 5.87 12.28 2.88
C ALA A 62 4.59 12.02 2.04
N ARG A 63 4.71 11.99 0.70
CA ARG A 63 3.55 11.83 -0.18
C ARG A 63 3.05 10.39 -0.11
N MET A 64 1.84 10.21 0.43
CA MET A 64 1.12 8.93 0.41
C MET A 64 0.99 8.39 -1.03
N GLY A 65 1.19 7.08 -1.22
CA GLY A 65 1.00 6.42 -2.52
C GLY A 65 2.28 5.89 -3.18
N PHE A 66 2.16 5.43 -4.43
CA PHE A 66 3.30 4.90 -5.18
C PHE A 66 4.36 5.98 -5.45
N GLY A 67 5.63 5.67 -5.15
CA GLY A 67 6.76 6.55 -5.44
C GLY A 67 6.97 7.72 -4.46
N GLY A 68 6.46 7.62 -3.23
CA GLY A 68 6.60 8.69 -2.25
C GLY A 68 6.44 8.36 -0.77
N GLY A 69 6.07 7.14 -0.36
CA GLY A 69 5.99 6.82 1.07
C GLY A 69 4.95 5.77 1.37
N LEU A 70 5.44 4.54 1.57
CA LEU A 70 4.86 3.39 2.28
C LEU A 70 5.85 2.20 2.24
N GLY A 71 6.86 2.24 1.37
CA GLY A 71 7.81 1.13 1.18
C GLY A 71 7.13 -0.14 0.63
N PRO A 72 7.87 -1.11 0.09
CA PRO A 72 7.28 -2.36 -0.35
C PRO A 72 6.99 -3.29 0.83
N VAL A 73 5.74 -3.70 1.01
CA VAL A 73 5.41 -4.82 1.91
C VAL A 73 5.57 -6.11 1.11
N PHE A 74 6.40 -7.13 1.38
CA PHE A 74 6.50 -8.40 0.59
C PHE A 74 5.62 -9.53 1.18
N GLY A 75 4.70 -10.16 0.41
CA GLY A 75 3.68 -11.16 0.86
C GLY A 75 2.25 -10.79 1.39
N GLY A 76 1.71 -9.57 1.34
CA GLY A 76 2.26 -8.48 0.58
C GLY A 76 1.80 -7.05 0.65
N LEU A 77 2.29 -6.27 -0.30
CA LEU A 77 2.82 -6.54 -1.65
C LEU A 77 3.05 -5.20 -2.29
N ARG A 78 3.76 -4.21 -1.71
CA ARG A 78 3.85 -2.83 -2.29
C ARG A 78 5.11 -2.41 -3.08
N PRO A 79 5.56 -3.18 -4.08
CA PRO A 79 6.60 -2.73 -4.97
C PRO A 79 5.98 -1.82 -6.03
N SER A 80 6.49 -0.61 -6.17
CA SER A 80 6.18 0.22 -7.34
C SER A 80 6.97 -0.29 -8.56
N TYR A 81 6.64 -1.47 -9.06
CA TYR A 81 7.20 -1.98 -10.32
C TYR A 81 6.50 -1.29 -11.49
N LEU A 82 6.88 -0.04 -11.77
CA LEU A 82 6.32 0.65 -12.94
C LEU A 82 7.03 0.25 -14.24
N ALA A 83 8.24 -0.33 -14.20
CA ALA A 83 8.83 -1.16 -15.26
C ALA A 83 10.18 -1.76 -14.79
N GLN A 84 10.38 -3.07 -14.99
CA GLN A 84 11.68 -3.74 -14.86
C GLN A 84 12.06 -4.30 -16.23
N ASP A 85 13.33 -4.25 -16.61
CA ASP A 85 13.83 -5.04 -17.76
C ASP A 85 13.95 -6.53 -17.38
N ILE A 86 14.15 -7.43 -18.35
CA ILE A 86 14.32 -8.89 -18.17
C ILE A 86 15.43 -9.27 -17.17
N THR A 87 16.31 -8.32 -16.87
CA THR A 87 17.43 -8.42 -15.93
C THR A 87 17.06 -8.04 -14.49
N GLY A 88 15.82 -7.58 -14.25
CA GLY A 88 15.35 -7.11 -12.94
C GLY A 88 15.83 -5.70 -12.56
N ILE A 89 16.43 -4.97 -13.50
CA ILE A 89 16.87 -3.57 -13.28
C ILE A 89 15.68 -2.63 -13.45
N GLU A 90 15.49 -1.73 -12.48
CA GLU A 90 14.43 -0.72 -12.51
C GLU A 90 14.65 0.31 -13.62
N LEU A 91 13.62 0.53 -14.44
CA LEU A 91 13.65 1.56 -15.48
C LEU A 91 13.25 2.94 -14.91
N PRO A 92 13.79 4.05 -15.47
CA PRO A 92 13.46 5.40 -15.02
C PRO A 92 11.95 5.67 -15.07
N ASN A 93 11.36 5.97 -13.92
CA ASN A 93 9.93 6.27 -13.81
C ASN A 93 9.64 7.71 -14.27
N TYR A 94 9.14 7.86 -15.49
CA TYR A 94 8.66 9.14 -16.02
C TYR A 94 7.30 9.49 -15.43
N ASN A 95 7.29 10.10 -14.25
CA ASN A 95 6.07 10.66 -13.64
C ASN A 95 5.96 12.15 -13.98
N ARG A 96 5.21 12.51 -15.03
CA ARG A 96 4.87 13.90 -15.37
C ARG A 96 3.46 14.24 -14.86
N SER A 97 3.23 15.51 -14.52
CA SER A 97 1.91 16.01 -14.07
C SER A 97 0.81 15.69 -15.07
N THR A 98 1.13 15.80 -16.37
CA THR A 98 0.22 15.47 -17.49
C THR A 98 -0.23 14.00 -17.53
N THR A 99 0.46 13.11 -16.82
CA THR A 99 0.18 11.66 -16.80
C THR A 99 -0.53 11.23 -15.51
N GLN A 100 -0.74 12.14 -14.55
CA GLN A 100 -1.38 11.81 -13.28
C GLN A 100 -2.86 11.47 -13.43
N ASP A 101 -3.58 12.21 -14.27
CA ASP A 101 -5.01 11.95 -14.53
C ASP A 101 -5.21 10.56 -15.15
N ILE A 102 -4.33 10.18 -16.07
CA ILE A 102 -4.33 8.85 -16.69
C ILE A 102 -4.03 7.78 -15.64
N LYS A 103 -3.05 8.00 -14.75
CA LYS A 103 -2.75 7.05 -13.67
C LYS A 103 -3.92 6.86 -12.73
N ALA A 104 -4.62 7.92 -12.32
CA ALA A 104 -5.78 7.84 -11.44
C ALA A 104 -6.92 6.97 -12.02
N ILE A 105 -7.08 6.94 -13.35
CA ILE A 105 -8.09 6.10 -14.02
C ILE A 105 -7.76 4.60 -13.88
N TYR A 106 -6.47 4.25 -13.83
CA TYR A 106 -5.98 2.87 -13.70
C TYR A 106 -5.67 2.48 -12.26
N ASP A 107 -5.54 3.45 -11.35
CA ASP A 107 -5.34 3.28 -9.90
C ASP A 107 -6.64 2.79 -9.25
N THR A 108 -6.95 1.53 -9.54
CA THR A 108 -8.09 0.83 -8.93
C THR A 108 -7.50 -0.04 -7.84
N GLU A 109 -7.80 0.26 -6.57
CA GLU A 109 -7.40 -0.56 -5.41
C GLU A 109 -7.88 -2.02 -5.55
N ASP A 110 -8.91 -2.23 -6.36
CA ASP A 110 -9.50 -3.52 -6.71
C ASP A 110 -8.89 -4.08 -8.00
N ILE A 111 -8.03 -5.10 -7.84
CA ILE A 111 -7.34 -5.82 -8.91
C ILE A 111 -8.34 -6.46 -9.90
N GLN A 112 -9.54 -6.83 -9.46
CA GLN A 112 -10.53 -7.45 -10.36
C GLN A 112 -11.12 -6.42 -11.32
N LYS A 113 -11.30 -5.18 -10.87
CA LYS A 113 -11.75 -4.07 -11.73
C LYS A 113 -10.69 -3.63 -12.73
N SER A 114 -9.42 -3.61 -12.33
CA SER A 114 -8.32 -3.25 -13.23
C SER A 114 -8.14 -4.30 -14.34
N ARG A 115 -8.23 -5.59 -14.01
CA ARG A 115 -8.23 -6.71 -14.98
C ARG A 115 -9.33 -6.55 -16.04
N LYS A 116 -10.56 -6.29 -15.61
CA LYS A 116 -11.71 -6.13 -16.53
C LYS A 116 -11.54 -4.93 -17.48
N LYS A 117 -11.00 -3.81 -17.00
CA LYS A 117 -10.70 -2.62 -17.83
C LYS A 117 -9.63 -2.90 -18.89
N LEU A 118 -8.68 -3.78 -18.59
CA LEU A 118 -7.64 -4.22 -19.52
C LEU A 118 -8.12 -5.32 -20.48
N GLY A 119 -9.41 -5.67 -20.44
CA GLY A 119 -9.99 -6.68 -21.33
C GLY A 119 -9.77 -8.12 -20.89
N PHE A 120 -9.26 -8.36 -19.68
CA PHE A 120 -9.21 -9.70 -19.10
C PHE A 120 -10.61 -10.06 -18.58
N THR A 121 -11.25 -11.02 -19.24
CA THR A 121 -12.61 -11.47 -18.92
C THR A 121 -12.65 -12.82 -18.18
N TRP A 122 -11.50 -13.36 -17.80
CA TRP A 122 -11.35 -14.65 -17.11
C TRP A 122 -10.58 -14.51 -15.80
#